data_AF-A0A4D6HNR6-F1
#
_entry.id   AF-A0A4D6HNR6-F1
#
_cell.length_a   1.000
_cell.length_b   1.000
_cell.length_c   1.000
_cell.angle_alpha   90.00
_cell.angle_beta   90.00
_cell.angle_gamma   90.00
#
_symmetry.space_group_name_H-M   'P 1'
#
loop_
_entity.id
_entity.type
_entity.pdbx_description
1 polymer ?
#
loop_
_entity_poly.entity_id
_entity_poly.type
_entity_poly.pdbx_seq_one_letter_code
_entity_poly.pdbx_strand_id
1 'polypeptide(L)'
;MVSRRELLTSVGGAAAFSTLTHRFDEQAVDGTPIHVRVYPGPVALRAWVRYGFDGIRDDWPPPFRDARSAIEDAFDQILAYAHERSRLEGLEARIDRGTLVRFPFSATPRSSEALFPSLETVLEVFDDRLRERNALTGSTCHLLLCWAPFNYRLGYGGTLSPNALVGNDTEGTTGDAGTVANLGATEFWDSRAVTRNMAIHETLHTFISSSVAETVGGSGCDHSLGTAVRTDDDTMRVSPMATAYAGPDEIGGGTRWHGRGCGNHDDFHHHDGYEGVDNWSYTTSLSEATLEAVTRTLEQLVDRTH
;
A
#
# COMPACT_ATOMS: atom_id res chain seq x y z
N MET A 1 -0.27 -74.55 -4.64
CA MET A 1 -0.90 -75.04 -3.40
C MET A 1 -0.95 -73.90 -2.41
N VAL A 2 -2.05 -73.71 -1.65
CA VAL A 2 -2.15 -72.89 -0.41
C VAL A 2 -1.86 -71.36 -0.58
N SER A 3 -2.65 -70.41 -0.07
CA SER A 3 -4.03 -70.41 0.44
C SER A 3 -4.59 -68.97 0.49
N ARG A 4 -5.94 -68.87 0.50
CA ARG A 4 -6.77 -67.86 1.20
C ARG A 4 -6.13 -67.39 2.54
N ARG A 5 -6.40 -66.21 3.10
CA ARG A 5 -7.64 -65.38 3.22
C ARG A 5 -7.21 -63.91 3.53
N GLU A 6 -8.00 -62.84 3.70
CA GLU A 6 -9.42 -62.44 3.86
C GLU A 6 -9.49 -60.97 3.31
N LEU A 7 -10.49 -60.34 2.68
CA LEU A 7 -11.96 -60.34 2.63
C LEU A 7 -12.72 -59.37 3.60
N LEU A 8 -13.37 -58.35 3.00
CA LEU A 8 -14.59 -57.62 3.47
C LEU A 8 -14.42 -56.53 4.57
N THR A 9 -15.24 -55.45 4.67
CA THR A 9 -16.49 -55.08 3.95
C THR A 9 -16.69 -53.54 3.83
N SER A 10 -17.67 -53.14 3.00
CA SER A 10 -18.48 -51.88 2.91
C SER A 10 -18.56 -50.95 4.14
N VAL A 11 -18.94 -49.66 4.07
CA VAL A 11 -20.02 -48.94 3.34
C VAL A 11 -19.52 -47.48 3.08
N GLY A 12 -19.84 -46.68 2.06
CA GLY A 12 -20.95 -46.61 1.10
C GLY A 12 -21.71 -45.26 1.29
N GLY A 13 -21.63 -44.31 0.35
CA GLY A 13 -22.25 -42.99 0.54
C GLY A 13 -22.13 -42.03 -0.65
N ALA A 14 -23.29 -41.60 -1.15
CA ALA A 14 -23.64 -40.53 -2.10
C ALA A 14 -22.56 -39.69 -2.83
N ALA A 15 -22.79 -39.45 -4.13
CA ALA A 15 -22.04 -38.51 -4.94
C ALA A 15 -22.45 -37.04 -4.73
N ALA A 16 -21.49 -36.12 -4.90
CA ALA A 16 -21.73 -34.70 -5.11
C ALA A 16 -20.59 -34.09 -5.96
N PHE A 17 -20.58 -34.38 -7.26
CA PHE A 17 -19.74 -33.64 -8.21
C PHE A 17 -20.35 -32.26 -8.44
N SER A 18 -19.95 -31.27 -7.65
CA SER A 18 -20.25 -29.86 -7.93
C SER A 18 -19.37 -29.37 -9.08
N THR A 19 -19.72 -29.73 -10.31
CA THR A 19 -19.27 -28.99 -11.50
C THR A 19 -19.87 -27.59 -11.47
N LEU A 20 -19.19 -26.67 -10.77
CA LEU A 20 -19.40 -25.23 -10.91
C LEU A 20 -18.84 -24.79 -12.27
N THR A 21 -19.52 -25.19 -13.34
CA THR A 21 -19.45 -24.48 -14.62
C THR A 21 -20.06 -23.10 -14.38
N HIS A 22 -19.23 -22.12 -14.05
CA HIS A 22 -19.63 -20.73 -14.02
C HIS A 22 -20.04 -20.33 -15.43
N ARG A 23 -21.36 -20.33 -15.64
CA ARG A 23 -22.00 -19.92 -16.87
C ARG A 23 -22.01 -18.40 -16.88
N PHE A 24 -21.07 -17.81 -17.61
CA PHE A 24 -21.12 -16.40 -17.98
C PHE A 24 -22.27 -16.20 -18.98
N ASP A 25 -23.51 -16.20 -18.47
CA ASP A 25 -24.61 -15.53 -19.16
C ASP A 25 -24.40 -14.01 -19.03
N GLU A 26 -24.81 -13.25 -20.04
CA GLU A 26 -24.32 -11.89 -20.35
C GLU A 26 -24.54 -10.85 -19.23
N GLN A 27 -23.51 -10.59 -18.41
CA GLN A 27 -23.31 -9.29 -17.76
C GLN A 27 -22.32 -8.47 -18.59
N ALA A 28 -22.64 -7.20 -18.83
CA ALA A 28 -21.65 -6.24 -19.28
C ALA A 28 -20.57 -6.12 -18.19
N VAL A 29 -19.32 -6.45 -18.53
CA VAL A 29 -18.17 -6.13 -17.70
C VAL A 29 -17.91 -4.64 -17.89
N ASP A 30 -18.22 -3.86 -16.85
CA ASP A 30 -18.09 -2.41 -16.81
C ASP A 30 -17.97 -2.00 -15.33
N GLY A 31 -17.17 -0.99 -15.01
CA GLY A 31 -17.07 -0.41 -13.66
C GLY A 31 -16.84 -1.36 -12.47
N THR A 32 -15.86 -2.28 -12.52
CA THR A 32 -15.41 -2.96 -11.28
C THR A 32 -14.61 -1.96 -10.42
N PRO A 33 -14.98 -1.68 -9.15
CA PRO A 33 -14.33 -0.62 -8.38
C PRO A 33 -12.88 -0.91 -8.02
N ILE A 34 -12.03 0.12 -7.98
CA ILE A 34 -10.69 0.03 -7.42
C ILE A 34 -10.82 -0.27 -5.92
N HIS A 35 -10.32 -1.41 -5.47
CA HIS A 35 -10.37 -1.79 -4.07
C HIS A 35 -9.06 -1.46 -3.34
N VAL A 36 -9.15 -0.61 -2.32
CA VAL A 36 -8.09 -0.43 -1.31
C VAL A 36 -8.68 -0.83 0.03
N ARG A 37 -8.00 -1.70 0.78
CA ARG A 37 -8.44 -2.09 2.12
C ARG A 37 -7.33 -1.77 3.12
N VAL A 38 -7.63 -0.83 4.02
CA VAL A 38 -6.65 -0.28 4.97
C VAL A 38 -6.83 -0.95 6.33
N TYR A 39 -5.77 -1.53 6.88
CA TYR A 39 -5.78 -2.33 8.11
C TYR A 39 -4.95 -1.64 9.20
N PRO A 40 -5.39 -1.62 10.47
CA PRO A 40 -4.55 -1.13 11.55
C PRO A 40 -3.67 -2.28 12.07
N GLY A 41 -2.38 -2.00 12.28
CA GLY A 41 -1.51 -2.78 13.15
C GLY A 41 -1.79 -2.53 14.64
N PRO A 42 -1.09 -3.24 15.54
CA PRO A 42 -1.23 -3.04 16.98
C PRO A 42 -0.57 -1.72 17.41
N VAL A 43 -1.36 -0.81 17.99
CA VAL A 43 -0.86 0.49 18.49
C VAL A 43 -0.49 0.42 19.97
N ALA A 44 0.72 0.86 20.30
CA ALA A 44 1.25 0.84 21.66
C ALA A 44 0.47 1.77 22.61
N LEU A 45 0.27 1.36 23.87
CA LEU A 45 -0.51 2.11 24.87
C LEU A 45 -0.06 3.58 25.03
N ARG A 46 1.25 3.85 24.94
CA ARG A 46 1.81 5.22 24.99
C ARG A 46 1.29 6.16 23.88
N ALA A 47 0.92 5.62 22.72
CA ALA A 47 0.34 6.40 21.63
C ALA A 47 -1.14 6.69 21.89
N TRP A 48 -1.91 5.71 22.39
CA TRP A 48 -3.28 5.97 22.86
C TRP A 48 -3.32 7.04 23.97
N VAL A 49 -2.37 7.01 24.91
CA VAL A 49 -2.24 8.09 25.92
C VAL A 49 -1.91 9.46 25.26
N ARG A 50 -1.11 9.49 24.17
CA ARG A 50 -0.77 10.74 23.45
C ARG A 50 -1.94 11.32 22.65
N TYR A 51 -2.80 10.49 22.05
CA TYR A 51 -3.85 10.93 21.12
C TYR A 51 -5.29 10.76 21.64
N GLY A 52 -5.46 10.31 22.88
CA GLY A 52 -6.77 10.08 23.50
C GLY A 52 -7.26 8.63 23.38
N PHE A 53 -8.20 8.28 24.26
CA PHE A 53 -8.82 6.95 24.36
C PHE A 53 -10.25 6.92 23.81
N ASP A 54 -10.67 7.97 23.10
CA ASP A 54 -12.00 8.02 22.49
C ASP A 54 -12.14 6.91 21.45
N GLY A 55 -13.15 6.05 21.64
CA GLY A 55 -13.49 4.98 20.71
C GLY A 55 -12.58 3.73 20.71
N ILE A 56 -11.85 3.41 21.79
CA ILE A 56 -10.95 2.22 21.96
C ILE A 56 -11.32 0.93 21.18
N ARG A 57 -12.61 0.62 21.01
CA ARG A 57 -13.08 -0.60 20.34
C ARG A 57 -13.30 -0.45 18.84
N ASP A 58 -13.76 0.71 18.40
CA ASP A 58 -14.37 0.92 17.09
C ASP A 58 -13.76 2.08 16.30
N ASP A 59 -12.90 2.92 16.90
CA ASP A 59 -12.10 3.94 16.23
C ASP A 59 -10.61 3.58 16.21
N TRP A 60 -9.94 3.90 15.12
CA TRP A 60 -8.48 3.93 15.11
C TRP A 60 -7.98 5.26 15.74
N PRO A 61 -6.74 5.33 16.24
CA PRO A 61 -6.15 6.60 16.67
C PRO A 61 -6.13 7.63 15.54
N PRO A 62 -6.18 8.94 15.86
CA PRO A 62 -6.14 10.02 14.86
C PRO A 62 -5.15 9.83 13.69
N PRO A 63 -3.85 9.50 13.86
CA PRO A 63 -2.95 9.33 12.72
C PRO A 63 -3.39 8.25 11.71
N PHE A 64 -4.10 7.21 12.16
CA PHE A 64 -4.62 6.16 11.28
C PHE A 64 -5.89 6.60 10.54
N ARG A 65 -6.74 7.41 11.18
CA ARG A 65 -7.95 7.96 10.57
C ARG A 65 -7.56 9.00 9.50
N ASP A 66 -6.67 9.91 9.86
CA ASP A 66 -6.12 10.94 8.98
C ASP A 66 -5.37 10.31 7.78
N ALA A 67 -4.64 9.22 8.00
CA ALA A 67 -3.98 8.46 6.93
C ALA A 67 -4.97 7.83 5.94
N ARG A 68 -6.06 7.21 6.42
CA ARG A 68 -7.11 6.66 5.54
C ARG A 68 -7.89 7.76 4.82
N SER A 69 -8.22 8.85 5.51
CA SER A 69 -8.85 10.04 4.89
C SER A 69 -7.98 10.60 3.78
N ALA A 70 -6.66 10.69 3.98
CA ALA A 70 -5.74 11.16 2.95
C ALA A 70 -5.65 10.21 1.74
N ILE A 71 -5.90 8.91 1.91
CA ILE A 71 -6.03 7.94 0.81
C ILE A 71 -7.38 8.12 0.09
N GLU A 72 -8.49 8.31 0.83
CA GLU A 72 -9.80 8.67 0.26
C GLU A 72 -9.69 9.95 -0.59
N ASP A 73 -9.14 11.03 -0.02
CA ASP A 73 -8.87 12.31 -0.71
C ASP A 73 -7.95 12.15 -1.94
N ALA A 74 -7.06 11.15 -1.96
CA ALA A 74 -6.15 10.89 -3.08
C ALA A 74 -6.81 10.11 -4.23
N PHE A 75 -7.68 9.14 -3.91
CA PHE A 75 -8.45 8.44 -4.94
C PHE A 75 -9.52 9.34 -5.56
N ASP A 76 -10.15 10.24 -4.79
CA ASP A 76 -11.05 11.26 -5.33
C ASP A 76 -10.33 12.17 -6.36
N GLN A 77 -9.06 12.53 -6.11
CA GLN A 77 -8.24 13.28 -7.09
C GLN A 77 -7.96 12.47 -8.37
N ILE A 78 -7.68 11.17 -8.26
CA ILE A 78 -7.44 10.27 -9.40
C ILE A 78 -8.71 10.13 -10.26
N LEU A 79 -9.86 9.88 -9.64
CA LEU A 79 -11.14 9.76 -10.35
C LEU A 79 -11.54 11.06 -11.02
N ALA A 80 -11.35 12.21 -10.35
CA ALA A 80 -11.58 13.52 -10.95
C ALA A 80 -10.69 13.77 -12.18
N TYR A 81 -9.39 13.48 -12.08
CA TYR A 81 -8.42 13.65 -13.17
C TYR A 81 -8.78 12.82 -14.41
N ALA A 82 -9.18 11.56 -14.22
CA ALA A 82 -9.60 10.66 -15.28
C ALA A 82 -10.92 11.13 -15.92
N HIS A 83 -11.91 11.49 -15.11
CA HIS A 83 -13.20 11.99 -15.57
C HIS A 83 -13.09 13.30 -16.37
N GLU A 84 -12.27 14.26 -15.92
CA GLU A 84 -11.96 15.50 -16.65
C GLU A 84 -11.37 15.26 -18.06
N ARG A 85 -10.82 14.07 -18.30
CA ARG A 85 -10.15 13.68 -19.54
C ARG A 85 -10.95 12.64 -20.34
N SER A 86 -12.20 12.33 -19.95
CA SER A 86 -13.03 11.25 -20.52
C SER A 86 -12.31 9.91 -20.62
N ARG A 87 -11.61 9.55 -19.53
CA ARG A 87 -10.92 8.26 -19.35
C ARG A 87 -11.52 7.54 -18.15
N LEU A 88 -11.58 6.21 -18.22
CA LEU A 88 -12.12 5.36 -17.14
C LEU A 88 -13.53 5.80 -16.69
N GLU A 89 -14.39 6.17 -17.64
CA GLU A 89 -15.77 6.60 -17.34
C GLU A 89 -16.53 5.47 -16.62
N GLY A 90 -17.16 5.80 -15.49
CA GLY A 90 -17.85 4.81 -14.65
C GLY A 90 -16.96 4.07 -13.64
N LEU A 91 -15.64 4.31 -13.60
CA LEU A 91 -14.77 3.71 -12.58
C LEU A 91 -15.04 4.33 -11.19
N GLU A 92 -15.33 3.48 -10.21
CA GLU A 92 -15.44 3.85 -8.80
C GLU A 92 -14.17 3.45 -8.02
N ALA A 93 -13.92 4.08 -6.88
CA ALA A 93 -12.89 3.67 -5.92
C ALA A 93 -13.51 3.42 -4.54
N ARG A 94 -13.02 2.38 -3.85
CA ARG A 94 -13.58 1.94 -2.56
C ARG A 94 -12.47 1.68 -1.54
N ILE A 95 -12.38 2.56 -0.55
CA ILE A 95 -11.36 2.52 0.52
C ILE A 95 -11.92 1.83 1.78
N ASP A 96 -12.03 0.50 1.74
CA ASP A 96 -12.57 -0.33 2.83
C ASP A 96 -11.75 -0.20 4.14
N ARG A 97 -12.45 -0.25 5.28
CA ARG A 97 -11.82 -0.32 6.61
C ARG A 97 -11.60 -1.77 7.05
N GLY A 98 -10.35 -2.21 7.07
CA GLY A 98 -9.92 -3.54 7.50
C GLY A 98 -9.91 -3.75 9.02
N THR A 99 -9.95 -5.02 9.43
CA THR A 99 -9.96 -5.44 10.84
C THR A 99 -8.54 -5.63 11.40
N LEU A 100 -8.34 -5.33 12.69
CA LEU A 100 -7.03 -5.35 13.38
C LEU A 100 -6.15 -6.55 13.02
N VAL A 101 -4.98 -6.27 12.43
CA VAL A 101 -3.94 -7.27 12.16
C VAL A 101 -3.13 -7.49 13.42
N ARG A 102 -2.97 -8.76 13.82
CA ARG A 102 -2.18 -9.16 15.01
C ARG A 102 -1.07 -10.11 14.60
N PHE A 103 0.15 -9.63 14.66
CA PHE A 103 1.36 -10.43 14.53
C PHE A 103 1.40 -11.47 15.67
N PRO A 104 1.56 -12.78 15.39
CA PRO A 104 1.64 -13.79 16.42
C PRO A 104 3.02 -13.76 17.09
N PHE A 105 3.06 -13.92 18.42
CA PHE A 105 4.32 -14.07 19.17
C PHE A 105 5.21 -15.24 18.69
N SER A 106 4.64 -16.20 17.95
CA SER A 106 5.33 -17.38 17.41
C SER A 106 5.96 -17.18 16.03
N ALA A 107 5.72 -16.06 15.32
CA ALA A 107 6.47 -15.70 14.11
C ALA A 107 7.88 -15.23 14.54
N THR A 108 8.68 -16.18 15.02
CA THR A 108 9.82 -15.92 15.91
C THR A 108 11.07 -15.69 15.07
N PRO A 109 11.54 -14.44 14.92
CA PRO A 109 12.60 -14.15 13.97
C PRO A 109 13.99 -14.47 14.55
N ARG A 110 15.06 -14.34 13.76
CA ARG A 110 16.43 -14.45 14.29
C ARG A 110 16.72 -13.30 15.26
N SER A 111 17.73 -13.43 16.12
CA SER A 111 17.83 -12.63 17.36
C SER A 111 17.84 -11.09 17.21
N SER A 112 18.25 -10.56 16.05
CA SER A 112 18.14 -9.12 15.71
C SER A 112 16.76 -8.74 15.15
N GLU A 113 16.21 -9.58 14.27
CA GLU A 113 14.85 -9.46 13.72
C GLU A 113 13.78 -9.53 14.82
N ALA A 114 14.04 -10.25 15.91
CA ALA A 114 13.14 -10.37 17.06
C ALA A 114 12.92 -9.05 17.83
N LEU A 115 13.77 -8.04 17.58
CA LEU A 115 13.60 -6.67 18.06
C LEU A 115 13.05 -5.74 16.95
N PHE A 116 13.51 -5.95 15.72
CA PHE A 116 13.22 -5.11 14.55
C PHE A 116 13.02 -5.99 13.30
N PRO A 117 11.78 -6.44 12.99
CA PRO A 117 11.51 -7.27 11.82
C PRO A 117 11.72 -6.48 10.51
N SER A 118 12.16 -7.15 9.45
CA SER A 118 12.26 -6.55 8.12
C SER A 118 10.89 -6.25 7.52
N LEU A 119 10.84 -5.36 6.52
CA LEU A 119 9.68 -5.17 5.65
C LEU A 119 9.14 -6.51 5.12
N GLU A 120 10.02 -7.38 4.65
CA GLU A 120 9.73 -8.76 4.20
C GLU A 120 8.93 -9.55 5.24
N THR A 121 9.44 -9.73 6.46
CA THR A 121 8.73 -10.45 7.53
C THR A 121 7.42 -9.78 7.97
N VAL A 122 7.31 -8.45 7.83
CA VAL A 122 6.06 -7.72 8.10
C VAL A 122 5.02 -7.99 7.02
N LEU A 123 5.42 -8.02 5.74
CA LEU A 123 4.56 -8.34 4.59
C LEU A 123 4.14 -9.82 4.58
N GLU A 124 5.06 -10.76 4.77
CA GLU A 124 4.78 -12.21 4.86
C GLU A 124 3.68 -12.50 5.90
N VAL A 125 3.86 -11.99 7.12
CA VAL A 125 2.90 -12.22 8.22
C VAL A 125 1.60 -11.44 8.00
N PHE A 126 1.61 -10.33 7.28
CA PHE A 126 0.38 -9.62 6.91
C PHE A 126 -0.42 -10.41 5.88
N ASP A 127 0.23 -10.86 4.80
CA ASP A 127 -0.32 -11.70 3.74
C ASP A 127 -0.93 -13.01 4.29
N ASP A 128 -0.22 -13.71 5.17
CA ASP A 128 -0.78 -14.88 5.87
C ASP A 128 -2.03 -14.53 6.72
N ARG A 129 -2.08 -13.35 7.35
CA ARG A 129 -3.30 -12.87 8.03
C ARG A 129 -4.42 -12.47 7.06
N LEU A 130 -4.13 -12.19 5.79
CA LEU A 130 -5.15 -12.00 4.74
C LEU A 130 -5.68 -13.36 4.27
N ARG A 131 -4.79 -14.34 4.04
CA ARG A 131 -5.14 -15.73 3.70
C ARG A 131 -6.01 -16.39 4.75
N GLU A 132 -5.61 -16.35 6.03
CA GLU A 132 -6.38 -16.88 7.17
C GLU A 132 -7.82 -16.34 7.25
N ARG A 133 -8.05 -15.14 6.70
CA ARG A 133 -9.34 -14.44 6.73
C ARG A 133 -10.14 -14.59 5.43
N ASN A 134 -9.59 -15.27 4.41
CA ASN A 134 -10.10 -15.27 3.03
C ASN A 134 -10.36 -13.83 2.53
N ALA A 135 -9.42 -12.91 2.81
CA ALA A 135 -9.58 -11.49 2.52
C ALA A 135 -9.06 -11.06 1.14
N LEU A 136 -8.26 -11.93 0.50
CA LEU A 136 -7.70 -11.78 -0.85
C LEU A 136 -8.80 -11.99 -1.91
N THR A 137 -8.72 -11.25 -3.01
CA THR A 137 -9.78 -11.12 -4.03
C THR A 137 -9.28 -11.11 -5.48
N GLY A 138 -7.98 -10.96 -5.68
CA GLY A 138 -7.29 -10.82 -6.96
C GLY A 138 -7.22 -9.41 -7.55
N SER A 139 -7.63 -8.39 -6.82
CA SER A 139 -7.70 -7.00 -7.31
C SER A 139 -7.67 -5.91 -6.22
N THR A 140 -7.35 -6.27 -4.97
CA THR A 140 -7.31 -5.32 -3.84
C THR A 140 -5.88 -4.90 -3.50
N CYS A 141 -5.64 -3.60 -3.27
CA CYS A 141 -4.49 -3.13 -2.51
C CYS A 141 -4.76 -3.28 -1.00
N HIS A 142 -4.02 -4.14 -0.31
CA HIS A 142 -4.07 -4.28 1.14
C HIS A 142 -2.95 -3.43 1.77
N LEU A 143 -3.31 -2.37 2.48
CA LEU A 143 -2.38 -1.51 3.22
C LEU A 143 -2.40 -1.83 4.71
N LEU A 144 -1.24 -2.12 5.29
CA LEU A 144 -1.05 -2.19 6.74
C LEU A 144 -0.51 -0.86 7.30
N LEU A 145 -1.30 -0.19 8.15
CA LEU A 145 -0.84 0.95 8.94
C LEU A 145 -0.09 0.44 10.18
N CYS A 146 1.23 0.57 10.19
CA CYS A 146 2.10 0.05 11.25
C CYS A 146 2.47 1.12 12.29
N TRP A 147 2.66 0.70 13.56
CA TRP A 147 3.13 1.57 14.65
C TRP A 147 4.48 1.11 15.19
N ALA A 148 5.53 1.23 14.37
CA ALA A 148 6.89 0.78 14.69
C ALA A 148 7.91 1.95 14.67
N PRO A 149 7.80 2.94 15.59
CA PRO A 149 8.62 4.17 15.59
C PRO A 149 10.14 3.99 15.58
N PHE A 150 10.64 2.82 16.01
CA PHE A 150 12.07 2.54 16.12
C PHE A 150 12.55 1.46 15.14
N ASN A 151 11.66 0.94 14.28
CA ASN A 151 12.01 -0.12 13.34
C ASN A 151 12.57 0.44 12.02
N TYR A 152 13.85 0.80 12.05
CA TYR A 152 14.59 1.26 10.87
C TYR A 152 14.60 0.24 9.70
N ARG A 153 14.40 -1.06 9.97
CA ARG A 153 14.33 -2.13 8.95
C ARG A 153 12.96 -2.29 8.28
N LEU A 154 11.94 -1.62 8.81
CA LEU A 154 10.69 -1.34 8.09
C LEU A 154 10.72 0.06 7.46
N GLY A 155 11.69 0.91 7.82
CA GLY A 155 11.75 2.30 7.40
C GLY A 155 10.42 3.01 7.65
N TYR A 156 9.93 3.70 6.62
CA TYR A 156 8.63 4.35 6.61
C TYR A 156 7.52 3.51 5.98
N GLY A 157 7.87 2.38 5.37
CA GLY A 157 6.93 1.48 4.71
C GLY A 157 7.58 0.62 3.64
N GLY A 158 6.77 0.16 2.70
CA GLY A 158 7.21 -0.47 1.47
C GLY A 158 6.24 -1.55 0.97
N THR A 159 6.46 -1.96 -0.27
CA THR A 159 5.87 -3.15 -0.90
C THR A 159 6.98 -4.03 -1.49
N LEU A 160 6.71 -5.32 -1.75
CA LEU A 160 7.68 -6.27 -2.29
C LEU A 160 7.04 -7.22 -3.32
N SER A 161 7.81 -7.56 -4.34
CA SER A 161 7.45 -8.57 -5.33
C SER A 161 7.30 -9.96 -4.69
N PRO A 162 6.37 -10.81 -5.18
CA PRO A 162 5.55 -10.62 -6.38
C PRO A 162 4.25 -9.82 -6.16
N ASN A 163 3.80 -9.67 -4.91
CA ASN A 163 2.56 -8.99 -4.54
C ASN A 163 2.71 -7.45 -4.48
N ALA A 164 3.50 -6.87 -5.38
CA ALA A 164 3.87 -5.46 -5.36
C ALA A 164 2.83 -4.54 -6.03
N LEU A 165 2.10 -5.06 -7.02
CA LEU A 165 1.25 -4.29 -7.93
C LEU A 165 -0.10 -4.98 -8.07
N VAL A 166 -1.20 -4.21 -7.99
CA VAL A 166 -2.56 -4.74 -8.16
C VAL A 166 -2.74 -5.28 -9.58
N GLY A 167 -3.44 -6.42 -9.73
CA GLY A 167 -3.67 -7.10 -10.99
C GLY A 167 -2.42 -7.74 -11.63
N ASN A 168 -1.32 -7.88 -10.87
CA ASN A 168 -0.14 -8.63 -11.29
C ASN A 168 -0.33 -10.15 -11.08
N ASP A 169 -1.29 -10.75 -11.79
CA ASP A 169 -1.50 -12.21 -11.78
C ASP A 169 -0.31 -12.91 -12.45
N THR A 170 0.61 -13.35 -11.62
CA THR A 170 1.79 -14.17 -11.95
C THR A 170 1.79 -15.44 -11.10
N GLU A 171 2.41 -16.52 -11.59
CA GLU A 171 2.32 -17.86 -10.95
C GLU A 171 2.67 -17.79 -9.44
N GLY A 172 1.66 -18.04 -8.60
CA GLY A 172 1.78 -18.04 -7.13
C GLY A 172 1.23 -16.80 -6.42
N THR A 173 0.82 -15.77 -7.16
CA THR A 173 0.07 -14.60 -6.63
C THR A 173 -1.44 -14.84 -6.65
N THR A 174 -2.22 -13.89 -6.11
CA THR A 174 -3.68 -13.80 -6.37
C THR A 174 -4.05 -12.71 -7.37
N GLY A 175 -3.17 -11.73 -7.60
CA GLY A 175 -3.51 -10.43 -8.21
C GLY A 175 -3.79 -9.31 -7.20
N ASP A 176 -3.87 -9.60 -5.89
CA ASP A 176 -3.88 -8.56 -4.86
C ASP A 176 -2.47 -8.04 -4.56
N ALA A 177 -2.36 -6.80 -4.07
CA ALA A 177 -1.09 -6.19 -3.65
C ALA A 177 -1.01 -6.04 -2.12
N GLY A 178 0.20 -6.15 -1.56
CA GLY A 178 0.48 -5.98 -0.13
C GLY A 178 1.48 -4.86 0.12
N THR A 179 1.11 -3.88 0.94
CA THR A 179 1.94 -2.71 1.26
C THR A 179 1.84 -2.32 2.73
N VAL A 180 2.84 -1.61 3.27
CA VAL A 180 2.91 -1.16 4.67
C VAL A 180 3.23 0.33 4.72
N ALA A 181 2.55 1.09 5.58
CA ALA A 181 2.96 2.45 5.96
C ALA A 181 3.22 2.52 7.47
N ASN A 182 4.46 2.80 7.87
CA ASN A 182 4.90 2.90 9.27
C ASN A 182 4.58 4.27 9.86
N LEU A 183 3.28 4.54 10.04
CA LEU A 183 2.77 5.77 10.68
C LEU A 183 3.41 6.03 12.06
N GLY A 184 3.85 4.98 12.75
CA GLY A 184 4.59 5.11 14.01
C GLY A 184 5.90 5.86 13.88
N ALA A 185 6.64 5.69 12.77
CA ALA A 185 7.90 6.40 12.53
C ALA A 185 7.66 7.85 12.14
N THR A 186 6.77 8.10 11.16
CA THR A 186 6.44 9.46 10.71
C THR A 186 5.86 10.33 11.82
N GLU A 187 5.03 9.78 12.73
CA GLU A 187 4.47 10.49 13.89
C GLU A 187 5.46 10.72 15.05
N PHE A 188 6.62 10.05 15.03
CA PHE A 188 7.64 10.17 16.08
C PHE A 188 8.80 11.06 15.65
N TRP A 189 9.24 10.95 14.39
CA TRP A 189 10.41 11.68 13.89
C TRP A 189 10.08 12.91 13.03
N ASP A 190 8.95 12.89 12.30
CA ASP A 190 8.53 14.00 11.43
C ASP A 190 7.20 14.63 11.89
N SER A 191 6.10 14.45 11.15
CA SER A 191 4.82 15.11 11.39
C SER A 191 3.60 14.37 10.82
N ARG A 192 2.40 14.82 11.24
CA ARG A 192 1.11 14.37 10.67
C ARG A 192 0.97 14.63 9.17
N ALA A 193 1.72 15.59 8.61
CA ALA A 193 1.70 15.85 7.18
C ALA A 193 2.48 14.77 6.42
N VAL A 194 3.69 14.43 6.88
CA VAL A 194 4.46 13.28 6.36
C VAL A 194 3.70 11.96 6.55
N THR A 195 3.03 11.78 7.70
CA THR A 195 2.20 10.60 7.99
C THR A 195 1.07 10.38 6.98
N ARG A 196 0.44 11.46 6.50
CA ARG A 196 -0.59 11.38 5.43
C ARG A 196 0.03 11.13 4.07
N ASN A 197 1.10 11.87 3.72
CA ASN A 197 1.81 11.69 2.46
C ASN A 197 2.35 10.25 2.29
N MET A 198 2.91 9.66 3.36
CA MET A 198 3.43 8.29 3.35
C MET A 198 2.31 7.25 3.19
N ALA A 199 1.15 7.46 3.81
CA ALA A 199 0.00 6.58 3.61
C ALA A 199 -0.50 6.57 2.15
N ILE A 200 -0.44 7.73 1.47
CA ILE A 200 -0.70 7.84 0.02
C ILE A 200 0.41 7.15 -0.78
N HIS A 201 1.68 7.52 -0.54
CA HIS A 201 2.88 7.02 -1.23
C HIS A 201 2.91 5.50 -1.30
N GLU A 202 2.81 4.84 -0.14
CA GLU A 202 2.85 3.39 0.00
C GLU A 202 1.63 2.69 -0.62
N THR A 203 0.48 3.38 -0.73
CA THR A 203 -0.68 2.89 -1.49
C THR A 203 -0.42 2.98 -2.99
N LEU A 204 0.07 4.12 -3.49
CA LEU A 204 0.24 4.38 -4.92
C LEU A 204 1.36 3.56 -5.56
N HIS A 205 2.37 3.11 -4.80
CA HIS A 205 3.30 2.07 -5.26
C HIS A 205 2.58 0.84 -5.83
N THR A 206 1.43 0.45 -5.25
CA THR A 206 0.66 -0.71 -5.72
C THR A 206 -0.17 -0.44 -6.99
N PHE A 207 -0.20 0.80 -7.47
CA PHE A 207 -0.93 1.25 -8.65
C PHE A 207 -0.04 1.99 -9.67
N ILE A 208 1.29 1.88 -9.56
CA ILE A 208 2.23 2.45 -10.54
C ILE A 208 3.29 1.40 -10.88
N SER A 209 3.30 0.93 -12.12
CA SER A 209 4.37 0.04 -12.60
C SER A 209 5.59 0.84 -13.08
N SER A 210 6.79 0.29 -12.95
CA SER A 210 8.03 0.96 -13.39
C SER A 210 8.02 1.35 -14.88
N SER A 211 7.36 0.57 -15.75
CA SER A 211 7.22 0.91 -17.17
C SER A 211 6.27 2.08 -17.42
N VAL A 212 5.25 2.27 -16.58
CA VAL A 212 4.37 3.44 -16.62
C VAL A 212 5.06 4.67 -16.01
N ALA A 213 5.82 4.50 -14.92
CA ALA A 213 6.69 5.55 -14.39
C ALA A 213 7.71 6.03 -15.44
N GLU A 214 8.37 5.10 -16.15
CA GLU A 214 9.29 5.43 -17.25
C GLU A 214 8.57 6.16 -18.40
N THR A 215 7.36 5.74 -18.74
CA THR A 215 6.55 6.36 -19.81
C THR A 215 6.08 7.79 -19.48
N VAL A 216 5.87 8.12 -18.20
CA VAL A 216 5.29 9.41 -17.76
C VAL A 216 6.33 10.37 -17.18
N GLY A 217 7.25 9.86 -16.35
CA GLY A 217 8.31 10.63 -15.69
C GLY A 217 9.68 10.56 -16.38
N GLY A 218 9.86 9.67 -17.37
CA GLY A 218 11.16 9.45 -18.03
C GLY A 218 12.15 8.59 -17.22
N SER A 219 11.73 8.08 -16.06
CA SER A 219 12.52 7.22 -15.18
C SER A 219 11.66 6.09 -14.62
N GLY A 220 12.20 4.86 -14.60
CA GLY A 220 11.49 3.68 -14.08
C GLY A 220 11.21 3.70 -12.56
N CYS A 221 11.63 4.76 -11.86
CA CYS A 221 11.30 5.01 -10.46
C CYS A 221 10.07 5.92 -10.35
N ASP A 222 9.00 5.40 -9.76
CA ASP A 222 7.74 6.11 -9.50
C ASP A 222 7.86 7.33 -8.58
N HIS A 223 8.87 7.38 -7.70
CA HIS A 223 9.16 8.55 -6.88
C HIS A 223 9.41 9.79 -7.75
N SER A 224 9.97 9.62 -8.96
CA SER A 224 10.21 10.71 -9.92
C SER A 224 8.93 11.42 -10.37
N LEU A 225 7.77 10.77 -10.27
CA LEU A 225 6.47 11.37 -10.58
C LEU A 225 6.09 12.45 -9.56
N GLY A 226 6.74 12.47 -8.40
CA GLY A 226 6.56 13.49 -7.37
C GLY A 226 7.05 14.88 -7.77
N THR A 227 6.82 15.84 -6.86
CA THR A 227 7.19 17.24 -7.05
C THR A 227 7.72 17.86 -5.74
N ALA A 228 8.73 18.71 -5.88
CA ALA A 228 9.30 19.53 -4.82
C ALA A 228 9.41 20.98 -5.31
N VAL A 229 8.37 21.78 -5.04
CA VAL A 229 8.19 23.14 -5.59
C VAL A 229 8.21 24.21 -4.51
N ARG A 230 8.76 25.39 -4.80
CA ARG A 230 8.81 26.51 -3.85
C ARG A 230 7.45 27.14 -3.64
N THR A 231 7.23 27.67 -2.44
CA THR A 231 6.01 28.41 -2.09
C THR A 231 6.26 29.89 -1.83
N ASP A 232 7.51 30.23 -1.57
CA ASP A 232 8.07 31.50 -1.16
C ASP A 232 9.61 31.37 -1.23
N ASP A 233 10.35 32.34 -0.68
CA ASP A 233 11.80 32.41 -0.84
C ASP A 233 12.55 31.24 -0.16
N ASP A 234 12.07 30.72 0.98
CA ASP A 234 12.79 29.73 1.81
C ASP A 234 12.08 28.38 2.00
N THR A 235 10.79 28.28 1.66
CA THR A 235 9.98 27.07 1.87
C THR A 235 9.78 26.25 0.59
N MET A 236 10.12 24.97 0.69
CA MET A 236 9.84 23.94 -0.32
C MET A 236 8.58 23.14 0.06
N ARG A 237 7.72 22.84 -0.92
CA ARG A 237 6.51 22.01 -0.76
C ARG A 237 6.64 20.70 -1.50
N VAL A 238 6.46 19.60 -0.78
CA VAL A 238 6.66 18.23 -1.25
C VAL A 238 5.31 17.52 -1.38
N SER A 239 5.06 16.89 -2.54
CA SER A 239 3.89 16.04 -2.80
C SER A 239 4.13 14.57 -2.40
N PRO A 240 3.10 13.68 -2.36
CA PRO A 240 3.25 12.35 -1.78
C PRO A 240 4.36 11.49 -2.41
N MET A 241 4.45 11.38 -3.73
CA MET A 241 5.52 10.58 -4.38
C MET A 241 6.92 11.16 -4.20
N ALA A 242 7.05 12.47 -3.93
CA ALA A 242 8.33 13.10 -3.55
C ALA A 242 8.62 13.05 -2.05
N THR A 243 7.69 12.55 -1.22
CA THR A 243 7.88 12.39 0.22
C THR A 243 8.62 11.07 0.50
N ALA A 244 9.79 10.91 -0.11
CA ALA A 244 10.64 9.75 0.10
C ALA A 244 11.23 9.75 1.52
N TYR A 245 11.22 8.60 2.19
CA TYR A 245 12.21 8.37 3.23
C TYR A 245 13.55 8.09 2.56
N ALA A 246 14.56 8.87 2.94
CA ALA A 246 15.86 8.27 3.11
C ALA A 246 16.43 8.71 4.47
N GLY A 247 17.10 7.76 5.09
CA GLY A 247 17.67 7.78 6.43
C GLY A 247 18.35 6.42 6.66
N PRO A 248 19.24 6.31 7.64
CA PRO A 248 20.31 5.30 7.63
C PRO A 248 19.87 3.92 8.13
N ASP A 249 20.78 2.94 8.01
CA ASP A 249 20.71 1.57 8.55
C ASP A 249 20.72 1.47 10.09
N GLU A 250 20.26 2.51 10.80
CA GLU A 250 20.33 2.63 12.26
C GLU A 250 19.10 3.33 12.87
N ILE A 251 18.92 3.16 14.18
CA ILE A 251 17.76 3.66 14.93
C ILE A 251 17.87 5.18 15.10
N GLY A 252 16.85 5.93 14.65
CA GLY A 252 16.72 7.36 14.93
C GLY A 252 16.75 8.28 13.71
N GLY A 253 16.65 7.75 12.49
CA GLY A 253 16.36 8.56 11.30
C GLY A 253 14.89 8.99 11.26
N GLY A 254 14.65 10.31 11.27
CA GLY A 254 13.52 10.89 10.55
C GLY A 254 13.83 11.01 9.05
N THR A 255 12.99 11.71 8.29
CA THR A 255 13.32 12.01 6.90
C THR A 255 14.54 12.93 6.86
N ARG A 256 15.63 12.55 6.16
CA ARG A 256 16.85 13.39 6.03
C ARG A 256 17.01 14.05 4.66
N TRP A 257 16.27 13.56 3.67
CA TRP A 257 16.34 13.96 2.27
C TRP A 257 14.92 14.22 1.76
N HIS A 258 14.20 15.12 2.44
CA HIS A 258 12.85 15.55 2.06
C HIS A 258 12.83 16.01 0.59
N GLY A 259 11.82 15.59 -0.17
CA GLY A 259 11.71 16.01 -1.57
C GLY A 259 12.96 15.65 -2.38
N ARG A 260 13.47 14.42 -2.26
CA ARG A 260 14.57 13.86 -3.09
C ARG A 260 14.17 12.51 -3.68
N GLY A 261 14.49 12.28 -4.94
CA GLY A 261 14.15 11.04 -5.67
C GLY A 261 14.92 9.83 -5.14
N CYS A 262 14.43 8.61 -5.43
CA CYS A 262 15.13 7.38 -5.04
C CYS A 262 16.29 7.10 -6.01
N GLY A 263 17.50 6.89 -5.47
CA GLY A 263 18.71 6.59 -6.25
C GLY A 263 19.30 7.82 -6.93
N ASN A 264 18.58 8.43 -7.87
CA ASN A 264 18.88 9.79 -8.34
C ASN A 264 18.00 10.78 -7.57
N HIS A 265 18.64 11.60 -6.75
CA HIS A 265 17.96 12.48 -5.81
C HIS A 265 17.28 13.69 -6.44
N ASP A 266 17.58 13.99 -7.70
CA ASP A 266 17.13 15.23 -8.38
C ASP A 266 16.17 14.96 -9.56
N ASP A 267 15.93 13.69 -9.92
CA ASP A 267 14.97 13.27 -10.96
C ASP A 267 13.53 13.38 -10.44
N PHE A 268 12.95 14.58 -10.50
CA PHE A 268 11.52 14.79 -10.36
C PHE A 268 10.91 15.38 -11.62
N HIS A 269 9.63 15.05 -11.83
CA HIS A 269 8.78 15.65 -12.84
C HIS A 269 8.74 17.19 -12.74
N HIS A 270 8.81 17.74 -11.52
CA HIS A 270 9.08 19.16 -11.30
C HIS A 270 9.78 19.41 -9.95
N HIS A 271 10.94 20.07 -10.00
CA HIS A 271 11.71 20.47 -8.83
C HIS A 271 12.40 21.83 -9.04
N ASP A 272 12.31 22.72 -8.05
CA ASP A 272 12.77 24.13 -8.11
C ASP A 272 14.19 24.39 -7.58
N GLY A 273 14.95 23.35 -7.23
CA GLY A 273 16.30 23.45 -6.67
C GLY A 273 16.33 23.77 -5.16
N TYR A 274 17.22 23.12 -4.42
CA TYR A 274 17.32 23.23 -2.95
C TYR A 274 18.12 24.45 -2.43
N GLU A 275 18.65 25.32 -3.29
CA GLU A 275 19.55 26.40 -2.88
C GLU A 275 18.83 27.45 -2.01
N GLY A 276 19.17 27.56 -0.72
CA GLY A 276 18.45 28.44 0.20
C GLY A 276 17.04 27.94 0.57
N VAL A 277 16.81 26.62 0.59
CA VAL A 277 15.63 26.03 1.26
C VAL A 277 15.98 25.74 2.72
N ASP A 278 15.40 26.50 3.64
CA ASP A 278 15.49 26.25 5.09
C ASP A 278 14.22 25.58 5.64
N ASN A 279 13.07 25.73 4.96
CA ASN A 279 11.76 25.28 5.43
C ASN A 279 11.13 24.22 4.51
N TRP A 280 10.37 23.29 5.11
CA TRP A 280 9.75 22.16 4.39
C TRP A 280 8.28 22.01 4.76
N SER A 281 7.41 22.00 3.74
CA SER A 281 5.97 21.76 3.86
C SER A 281 5.55 20.56 3.00
N TYR A 282 4.40 19.95 3.34
CA TYR A 282 3.91 18.74 2.69
C TYR A 282 2.46 18.93 2.27
N THR A 283 2.13 18.52 1.05
CA THR A 283 0.75 18.48 0.56
C THR A 283 0.34 17.04 0.24
N THR A 284 -0.93 16.72 0.47
CA THR A 284 -1.60 15.50 0.00
C THR A 284 -2.10 15.63 -1.44
N SER A 285 -1.91 16.78 -2.08
CA SER A 285 -2.16 16.97 -3.52
C SER A 285 -1.24 16.08 -4.35
N LEU A 286 -1.81 15.31 -5.27
CA LEU A 286 -1.05 14.56 -6.26
C LEU A 286 -0.52 15.50 -7.36
N SER A 287 0.61 15.14 -7.97
CA SER A 287 1.12 15.82 -9.17
C SER A 287 0.38 15.33 -10.42
N GLU A 288 0.40 16.10 -11.51
CA GLU A 288 -0.16 15.65 -12.80
C GLU A 288 0.51 14.37 -13.29
N ALA A 289 1.83 14.21 -13.12
CA ALA A 289 2.52 12.96 -13.47
C ALA A 289 2.11 11.75 -12.60
N THR A 290 1.82 11.95 -11.30
CA THR A 290 1.31 10.87 -10.44
C THR A 290 -0.11 10.48 -10.86
N LEU A 291 -0.97 11.46 -11.13
CA LEU A 291 -2.33 11.24 -11.61
C LEU A 291 -2.35 10.52 -12.96
N GLU A 292 -1.52 10.96 -13.91
CA GLU A 292 -1.39 10.37 -15.24
C GLU A 292 -0.84 8.94 -15.19
N ALA A 293 0.16 8.68 -14.36
CA ALA A 293 0.73 7.35 -14.17
C ALA A 293 -0.30 6.37 -13.59
N VAL A 294 -0.96 6.72 -12.48
CA VAL A 294 -2.00 5.87 -11.88
C VAL A 294 -3.14 5.63 -12.87
N THR A 295 -3.59 6.67 -13.59
CA THR A 295 -4.64 6.54 -14.62
C THR A 295 -4.22 5.54 -15.72
N ARG A 296 -2.98 5.61 -16.21
CA ARG A 296 -2.46 4.65 -17.22
C ARG A 296 -2.33 3.22 -16.69
N THR A 297 -1.94 3.03 -15.43
CA THR A 297 -1.91 1.69 -14.84
C THR A 297 -3.33 1.15 -14.67
N LEU A 298 -4.31 1.98 -14.28
CA LEU A 298 -5.71 1.57 -14.20
C LEU A 298 -6.30 1.19 -15.57
N GLU A 299 -6.00 1.95 -16.64
CA GLU A 299 -6.34 1.57 -18.02
C GLU A 299 -5.77 0.19 -18.39
N GLN A 300 -4.48 -0.03 -18.12
CA GLN A 300 -3.81 -1.33 -18.34
C GLN A 300 -4.36 -2.49 -17.48
N LEU A 301 -5.12 -2.20 -16.43
CA LEU A 301 -5.79 -3.22 -15.61
C LEU A 301 -7.19 -3.54 -16.15
N VAL A 302 -7.96 -2.52 -16.55
CA VAL A 302 -9.26 -2.72 -17.21
C VAL A 302 -9.08 -3.47 -18.53
N ASP A 303 -8.11 -3.08 -19.37
CA ASP A 303 -7.77 -3.74 -20.64
C ASP A 303 -7.39 -5.22 -20.51
N ARG A 304 -6.99 -5.69 -19.31
CA ARG A 304 -6.67 -7.11 -19.04
C ARG A 304 -7.88 -7.94 -18.58
N THR A 305 -9.00 -7.29 -18.27
CA THR A 305 -10.23 -7.93 -17.79
C THR A 305 -11.30 -8.11 -18.88
N HIS A 306 -10.94 -7.86 -20.15
CA HIS A 306 -11.78 -7.93 -21.34
C HIS A 306 -11.21 -8.88 -22.41
#